data_AF-A0A212J3J9-F1
#
_entry.id   AF-A0A212J3J9-F1
#
_cell.length_a   1.000
_cell.length_b   1.000
_cell.length_c   1.000
_cell.angle_alpha   90.00
_cell.angle_beta   90.00
_cell.angle_gamma   90.00
#
_symmetry.space_group_name_H-M   'P 1'
#
loop_
_entity.id
_entity.type
_entity.pdbx_description
1 polymer ?
#
loop_
_entity_poly.entity_id
_entity_poly.type
_entity_poly.pdbx_seq_one_letter_code
_entity_poly.pdbx_strand_id
1 'polypeptide(L)'
;MDTLAIIKRIEMRLAEIGMSKADFYEKSGISSASYSQWNTGKFNPTPKKIRSAAECLGLSYDYLATGSEQTKKAPAGEGGRVSEDAIKIALFGGGG
;
A
#
# COMPACT_ATOMS: atom_id res chain seq x y z
N MET A 1 -18.44 1.16 1.81
CA MET A 1 -16.98 0.95 1.78
C MET A 1 -16.35 2.26 2.21
N ASP A 2 -15.77 2.27 3.41
CA ASP A 2 -15.20 3.47 3.99
C ASP A 2 -13.77 3.65 3.51
N THR A 3 -13.59 4.47 2.48
CA THR A 3 -12.29 4.66 1.82
C THR A 3 -11.18 5.06 2.80
N LEU A 4 -11.49 5.90 3.78
CA LEU A 4 -10.53 6.31 4.82
C LEU A 4 -10.10 5.15 5.72
N ALA A 5 -11.00 4.21 6.01
CA ALA A 5 -10.66 3.01 6.78
C ALA A 5 -9.71 2.09 6.00
N ILE A 6 -9.90 1.98 4.68
CA ILE A 6 -9.02 1.23 3.78
C ILE A 6 -7.60 1.82 3.81
N ILE A 7 -7.48 3.14 3.66
CA ILE A 7 -6.19 3.86 3.74
C ILE A 7 -5.51 3.58 5.07
N LYS A 8 -6.23 3.75 6.18
CA LYS A 8 -5.69 3.56 7.52
C LYS A 8 -5.19 2.13 7.74
N ARG A 9 -5.90 1.11 7.22
CA ARG A 9 -5.47 -0.30 7.27
C ARG A 9 -4.21 -0.55 6.46
N ILE A 10 -4.11 0.03 5.27
CA ILE A 10 -2.89 -0.04 4.45
C ILE A 10 -1.71 0.58 5.21
N GLU A 11 -1.88 1.78 5.76
CA GLU A 11 -0.82 2.46 6.52
C GLU A 11 -0.38 1.69 7.77
N MET A 12 -1.34 1.14 8.53
CA MET A 12 -1.02 0.28 9.67
C MET A 12 -0.22 -0.95 9.21
N ARG A 13 -0.66 -1.62 8.15
CA ARG A 13 0.04 -2.81 7.65
C ARG A 13 1.44 -2.49 7.14
N LEU A 14 1.61 -1.37 6.44
CA LEU A 14 2.92 -0.88 5.99
C LEU A 14 3.85 -0.62 7.16
N ALA A 15 3.35 -0.01 8.24
CA ALA A 15 4.12 0.21 9.46
C ALA A 15 4.50 -1.11 10.15
N GLU A 16 3.62 -2.11 10.18
CA GLU A 16 3.91 -3.44 10.74
C GLU A 16 5.02 -4.18 9.99
N ILE A 17 5.02 -4.13 8.66
CA ILE A 17 6.03 -4.81 7.83
C ILE A 17 7.28 -3.94 7.57
N GLY A 18 7.27 -2.68 8.01
CA GLY A 18 8.35 -1.72 7.75
C GLY A 18 8.48 -1.27 6.29
N MET A 19 7.42 -1.42 5.49
CA MET A 19 7.41 -1.04 4.07
C MET A 19 7.06 0.45 3.92
N SER A 20 7.85 1.17 3.14
CA SER A 20 7.57 2.57 2.83
C SER A 20 6.42 2.72 1.84
N LYS A 21 5.68 3.83 1.92
CA LYS A 21 4.59 4.15 0.97
C LYS A 21 5.06 4.16 -0.49
N ALA A 22 6.31 4.58 -0.74
CA ALA A 22 6.90 4.57 -2.07
C ALA A 22 7.02 3.14 -2.65
N ASP A 23 7.56 2.20 -1.86
CA ASP A 23 7.67 0.78 -2.23
C ASP A 23 6.28 0.17 -2.46
N PHE A 24 5.30 0.55 -1.64
CA PHE A 24 3.91 0.16 -1.83
C PHE A 24 3.33 0.66 -3.15
N TYR A 25 3.55 1.92 -3.53
CA TYR A 25 3.05 2.44 -4.81
C TYR A 25 3.65 1.70 -6.01
N GLU A 26 4.94 1.37 -5.93
CA GLU A 26 5.65 0.64 -6.97
C GLU A 26 5.13 -0.81 -7.08
N LYS A 27 5.01 -1.53 -5.96
CA LYS A 27 4.57 -2.93 -5.94
C LYS A 27 3.07 -3.12 -6.18
N SER A 28 2.24 -2.25 -5.62
CA SER A 28 0.78 -2.31 -5.80
C SER A 28 0.32 -1.78 -7.15
N GLY A 29 1.16 -1.03 -7.87
CA GLY A 29 0.80 -0.33 -9.10
C GLY A 29 -0.19 0.82 -8.89
N ILE A 30 -0.38 1.26 -7.64
CA ILE A 30 -1.26 2.38 -7.31
C ILE A 30 -0.43 3.66 -7.32
N SER A 31 -0.79 4.59 -8.22
CA SER A 31 -0.16 5.90 -8.24
C SER A 31 -0.49 6.70 -6.97
N SER A 32 0.50 7.47 -6.48
CA SER A 32 0.33 8.40 -5.35
C SER A 32 -0.85 9.37 -5.55
N ALA A 33 -1.11 9.78 -6.80
CA ALA A 33 -2.28 10.59 -7.15
C ALA A 33 -3.61 9.86 -6.87
N SER A 34 -3.74 8.59 -7.30
CA SER A 34 -4.93 7.77 -7.01
C SER A 34 -5.15 7.63 -5.50
N TYR A 35 -4.07 7.36 -4.77
CA TYR A 35 -4.09 7.20 -3.32
C TYR A 35 -4.48 8.49 -2.61
N SER A 36 -3.96 9.65 -3.07
CA SER A 36 -4.32 10.95 -2.52
C SER A 36 -5.80 11.28 -2.73
N GLN A 37 -6.38 10.91 -3.89
CA GLN A 37 -7.81 11.07 -4.14
C GLN A 37 -8.66 10.27 -3.14
N TRP A 38 -8.21 9.09 -2.74
CA TRP A 38 -8.89 8.29 -1.72
C TRP A 38 -8.91 9.01 -0.37
N ASN A 39 -7.84 9.73 -0.04
CA ASN A 39 -7.71 10.46 1.22
C ASN A 39 -8.71 11.64 1.33
N THR A 40 -9.21 12.13 0.20
CA THR A 40 -10.26 13.15 0.18
C THR A 40 -11.66 12.60 0.48
N GLY A 41 -11.83 11.28 0.50
CA GLY A 41 -13.13 10.61 0.65
C GLY A 41 -14.09 10.80 -0.53
N LYS A 42 -13.73 11.61 -1.54
CA LYS A 42 -14.54 11.87 -2.74
C LYS A 42 -14.47 10.75 -3.77
N PHE A 43 -13.41 9.93 -3.72
CA PHE A 43 -13.16 8.88 -4.70
C PHE A 43 -13.05 7.54 -4.01
N ASN A 44 -13.85 6.58 -4.49
CA ASN A 44 -13.79 5.22 -4.00
C ASN A 44 -12.75 4.40 -4.77
N PRO A 45 -11.93 3.60 -4.08
CA PRO A 45 -10.99 2.69 -4.71
C PRO A 45 -11.74 1.65 -5.55
N THR A 46 -11.22 1.39 -6.75
CA THR A 46 -11.76 0.31 -7.58
C THR A 46 -11.37 -1.05 -7.00
N PRO A 47 -12.21 -2.08 -7.16
CA PRO A 47 -11.93 -3.41 -6.62
C PRO A 47 -10.60 -3.99 -7.14
N LYS A 48 -10.22 -3.65 -8.38
CA LYS A 48 -8.91 -4.01 -8.95
C LYS A 48 -7.74 -3.45 -8.13
N LYS A 49 -7.79 -2.17 -7.74
CA LYS A 49 -6.74 -1.52 -6.95
C LYS A 49 -6.69 -2.06 -5.51
N ILE A 50 -7.86 -2.30 -4.89
CA ILE A 50 -7.91 -2.94 -3.57
C ILE A 50 -7.28 -4.33 -3.61
N ARG A 51 -7.56 -5.12 -4.66
CA ARG A 51 -6.95 -6.45 -4.83
C ARG A 51 -5.43 -6.36 -4.96
N SER A 52 -4.92 -5.47 -5.82
CA SER A 52 -3.46 -5.27 -5.95
C SER A 52 -2.80 -4.79 -4.66
N ALA A 53 -3.45 -3.90 -3.90
CA ALA A 53 -2.96 -3.49 -2.58
C ALA A 53 -2.95 -4.66 -1.59
N ALA A 54 -4.02 -5.47 -1.57
CA ALA A 54 -4.14 -6.61 -0.69
C ALA A 54 -3.09 -7.68 -1.03
N GLU A 55 -2.88 -8.00 -2.30
CA GLU A 55 -1.84 -8.92 -2.78
C GLU A 55 -0.43 -8.41 -2.40
N CYS A 56 -0.17 -7.10 -2.56
CA CYS A 56 1.09 -6.47 -2.17
C CYS A 56 1.36 -6.56 -0.66
N LEU A 57 0.32 -6.47 0.17
CA LEU A 57 0.41 -6.47 1.63
C LEU A 57 0.26 -7.86 2.26
N GLY A 58 -0.02 -8.89 1.44
CA GLY A 58 -0.37 -10.24 1.91
C GLY A 58 -1.71 -10.30 2.67
N LEU A 59 -2.63 -9.38 2.39
CA LEU A 59 -3.95 -9.30 3.01
C LEU A 59 -5.04 -9.84 2.06
N SER A 60 -6.22 -10.13 2.62
CA SER A 60 -7.40 -10.45 1.82
C SER A 60 -8.13 -9.20 1.36
N TYR A 61 -8.74 -9.24 0.17
CA TYR A 61 -9.58 -8.14 -0.35
C TYR A 61 -10.66 -7.74 0.65
N ASP A 62 -11.34 -8.72 1.25
CA ASP A 62 -12.43 -8.48 2.21
C ASP A 62 -11.90 -7.74 3.44
N TYR A 63 -10.78 -8.19 4.01
CA TYR A 63 -10.14 -7.52 5.15
C TYR A 63 -9.77 -6.06 4.84
N LEU A 64 -9.24 -5.78 3.64
CA LEU A 64 -8.93 -4.40 3.25
C LEU A 64 -10.20 -3.56 3.10
N ALA A 65 -11.24 -4.10 2.43
CA ALA A 65 -12.45 -3.38 2.03
C ALA A 65 -13.49 -3.21 3.15
N THR A 66 -13.77 -4.25 3.93
CA THR A 66 -14.80 -4.28 4.98
C THR A 66 -14.17 -4.15 6.36
N GLY A 67 -12.96 -4.68 6.54
CA GLY A 67 -12.32 -4.81 7.86
C GLY A 67 -13.05 -5.77 8.78
N SER A 68 -13.84 -6.65 8.19
CA SER A 68 -14.34 -7.80 8.92
C SER A 68 -13.14 -8.67 9.29
N GLU A 69 -12.76 -8.62 10.56
CA GLU A 69 -11.85 -9.56 11.22
C GLU A 69 -12.46 -10.97 11.23
N GLN A 70 -12.70 -11.58 10.06
CA GLN A 70 -12.75 -13.02 10.01
C GLN A 70 -11.30 -13.51 10.03
N THR A 71 -10.81 -13.64 11.25
CA THR A 71 -9.53 -14.20 11.62
C THR A 71 -9.37 -15.59 10.98
N LYS A 72 -8.73 -15.65 9.82
CA LYS A 72 -8.18 -16.91 9.32
C LYS A 72 -6.74 -16.68 8.88
N LYS A 73 -5.87 -16.92 9.86
CA LYS A 73 -4.42 -17.15 9.78
C LYS A 73 -3.91 -17.43 8.36
N ALA A 74 -2.88 -16.69 7.93
CA ALA A 74 -1.59 -17.29 7.61
C ALA A 74 -0.44 -16.28 7.77
N PRO A 75 0.71 -16.71 8.32
CA PRO A 75 1.90 -15.90 8.58
C PRO A 75 2.90 -15.98 7.42
N ALA A 76 3.59 -14.90 7.10
CA ALA A 76 4.88 -14.84 6.40
C ALA A 76 5.23 -13.35 6.29
N GLY A 77 6.39 -12.86 6.69
CA GLY A 77 7.69 -13.52 6.69
C GLY A 77 8.58 -12.72 5.75
N GLU A 78 9.53 -12.00 6.36
CA GLU A 78 10.88 -11.73 5.84
C GLU A 78 11.09 -10.83 4.60
N GLY A 79 12.07 -9.91 4.73
CA GLY A 79 12.83 -9.33 3.61
C GLY A 79 12.25 -8.03 3.04
N GLY A 80 12.96 -6.90 3.02
CA GLY A 80 14.38 -6.72 3.19
C GLY A 80 14.73 -5.25 3.40
N ARG A 81 15.91 -5.07 3.99
CA ARG A 81 16.61 -3.79 4.09
C ARG A 81 16.68 -3.18 2.68
N VAL A 82 15.98 -2.08 2.44
CA VAL A 82 16.35 -1.22 1.31
C VAL A 82 17.54 -0.40 1.76
N SER A 83 18.72 -0.80 1.30
CA SER A 83 19.96 -0.05 1.49
C SER A 83 19.77 1.39 1.02
N GLU A 84 20.41 2.31 1.73
CA GLU A 84 20.39 3.75 1.50
C GLU A 84 20.89 4.17 0.09
N ASP A 85 21.35 3.22 -0.72
CA ASP A 85 21.84 3.43 -2.08
C ASP A 85 20.77 3.73 -3.14
N ALA A 86 19.48 3.44 -2.93
CA ALA A 86 18.42 3.79 -3.90
C ALA A 86 17.97 5.26 -3.82
N ILE A 87 18.24 5.94 -2.69
CA ILE A 87 17.82 7.32 -2.43
C ILE A 87 18.59 8.34 -3.31
N LYS A 88 19.69 7.93 -3.97
CA LYS A 88 20.56 8.81 -4.75
C LYS A 88 20.36 8.79 -6.28
N ILE A 89 19.43 7.99 -6.83
CA ILE A 89 19.26 7.91 -8.31
C ILE A 89 18.05 8.70 -8.85
N ALA A 90 17.06 9.06 -8.03
CA ALA A 90 15.83 9.70 -8.54
C ALA A 90 15.74 11.24 -8.39
N LEU A 91 16.71 11.92 -7.76
CA LEU A 91 16.61 13.37 -7.49
C LEU A 91 17.63 14.25 -8.23
N PHE A 92 18.71 13.70 -8.80
CA PHE A 92 19.65 14.44 -9.66
C PHE A 92 19.97 13.65 -10.92
N GLY A 93 18.99 13.57 -11.82
CA GLY A 93 19.14 12.96 -13.14
C GLY A 93 18.33 13.73 -14.18
N GLY A 94 18.65 15.01 -14.38
CA GLY A 94 18.02 15.81 -15.43
C GLY A 94 18.54 17.24 -15.50
N GLY A 95 19.47 17.49 -16.41
CA GLY A 95 19.85 18.84 -16.85
C GLY A 95 21.29 18.91 -17.29
N GLY A 96 21.53 18.62 -18.59
CA GLY A 96 22.76 19.04 -19.27
C GLY A 96 22.77 20.52 -19.60
#